data_AF-A0AA36NBF2-F1
#
_entry.id   AF-A0AA36NBF2-F1
#
_cell.length_a   1.000
_cell.length_b   1.000
_cell.length_c   1.000
_cell.angle_alpha   90.00
_cell.angle_beta   90.00
_cell.angle_gamma   90.00
#
_symmetry.space_group_name_H-M   'P 1'
#
loop_
_entity.id
_entity.type
_entity.pdbx_description
1 polymer ?
#
loop_
_entity_poly.entity_id
_entity_poly.type
_entity_poly.pdbx_seq_one_letter_code
_entity_poly.pdbx_strand_id
1 'polypeptide(L)'
;MGYWITHPNPEYKKLMEAVEKFIVEPGEEDVMIHEVFTDTMFGRLKERMQGVGLQVDLVEKLWASYRTRRVVSGFLRDAVIGKKRLASMPDRVTNTIQLVDGRVYRPSVINCYAGDLGTLEVWFSKWLSFFFDTDVQLDGSGSKKVYSLLQKIRKAKYPAISEEEEVASIPLQLVMQGVFDAILVRLMLNKASGWETLRREICESLNSRKNALINSILRQTYKDADVLFLQEAGSELLTLLREEYQDFHLVVPRSYSSERAQNSIML
;
A
#
# COMPACT_ATOMS: atom_id res chain seq x y z
N MET A 1 -4.74 -5.74 -22.10
CA MET A 1 -6.10 -5.67 -21.52
C MET A 1 -5.94 -5.57 -20.02
N GLY A 2 -5.88 -4.34 -19.48
CA GLY A 2 -5.84 -4.14 -18.04
C GLY A 2 -7.19 -4.53 -17.41
N TYR A 3 -7.15 -5.19 -16.26
CA TYR A 3 -8.34 -5.42 -15.44
C TYR A 3 -8.56 -4.18 -14.57
N TRP A 4 -9.54 -3.36 -14.94
CA TRP A 4 -10.00 -2.20 -14.19
C TRP A 4 -11.46 -2.41 -13.80
N ILE A 5 -11.92 -1.78 -12.74
CA ILE A 5 -13.32 -1.94 -12.29
C ILE A 5 -14.26 -1.19 -13.23
N THR A 6 -15.50 -1.65 -13.39
CA THR A 6 -16.53 -0.82 -14.03
C THR A 6 -16.92 0.28 -13.05
N HIS A 7 -16.69 1.54 -13.43
CA HIS A 7 -17.02 2.70 -12.61
C HIS A 7 -17.92 3.66 -13.40
N PRO A 8 -19.01 4.18 -12.81
CA PRO A 8 -19.96 5.04 -13.52
C PRO A 8 -19.38 6.42 -13.89
N ASN A 9 -18.36 6.87 -13.16
CA ASN A 9 -17.68 8.14 -13.43
C ASN A 9 -16.82 8.03 -14.72
N PRO A 10 -17.10 8.77 -15.79
CA PRO A 10 -16.36 8.69 -17.05
C PRO A 10 -14.89 9.12 -16.92
N GLU A 11 -14.55 9.94 -15.93
CA GLU A 11 -13.16 10.34 -15.65
C GLU A 11 -12.32 9.17 -15.12
N TYR A 12 -12.95 8.12 -14.59
CA TYR A 12 -12.25 6.89 -14.19
C TYR A 12 -11.53 6.25 -15.37
N LYS A 13 -12.24 6.05 -16.48
CA LYS A 13 -11.66 5.39 -17.65
C LYS A 13 -10.48 6.19 -18.20
N LYS A 14 -10.61 7.51 -18.28
CA LYS A 14 -9.54 8.41 -18.74
C LYS A 14 -8.31 8.34 -17.84
N LEU A 15 -8.52 8.38 -16.51
CA LEU A 15 -7.44 8.21 -15.54
C LEU A 15 -6.72 6.88 -15.75
N MET A 16 -7.47 5.80 -15.88
CA MET A 16 -6.92 4.46 -16.07
C MET A 16 -6.11 4.35 -17.36
N GLU A 17 -6.64 4.83 -18.50
CA GLU A 17 -5.90 4.90 -19.76
C GLU A 17 -4.62 5.75 -19.64
N ALA A 18 -4.68 6.87 -18.89
CA ALA A 18 -3.51 7.71 -18.64
C ALA A 18 -2.44 7.02 -17.79
N VAL A 19 -2.85 6.26 -16.77
CA VAL A 19 -1.95 5.44 -15.93
C VAL A 19 -1.31 4.33 -16.77
N GLU A 20 -2.07 3.63 -17.62
CA GLU A 20 -1.53 2.60 -18.52
C GLU A 20 -0.50 3.19 -19.47
N LYS A 21 -0.84 4.31 -20.12
CA LYS A 21 0.07 5.01 -21.02
C LYS A 21 1.36 5.43 -20.32
N PHE A 22 1.27 5.97 -19.11
CA PHE A 22 2.45 6.34 -18.31
C PHE A 22 3.37 5.13 -18.06
N ILE A 23 2.83 3.95 -17.77
CA ILE A 23 3.64 2.76 -17.50
C ILE A 23 4.23 2.14 -18.78
N VAL A 24 3.45 2.12 -19.87
CA VAL A 24 3.82 1.40 -21.11
C VAL A 24 4.68 2.29 -22.01
N GLU A 25 4.31 3.56 -22.18
CA GLU A 25 4.90 4.55 -23.08
C GLU A 25 5.06 5.92 -22.38
N PRO A 26 5.95 6.02 -21.36
CA PRO A 26 6.09 7.24 -20.55
C PRO A 26 6.63 8.45 -21.33
N GLY A 27 7.39 8.23 -22.42
CA GLY A 27 8.00 9.31 -23.20
C GLY A 27 8.82 10.26 -22.32
N GLU A 28 8.54 11.56 -22.41
CA GLU A 28 9.21 12.60 -21.62
C GLU A 28 8.87 12.56 -20.12
N GLU A 29 7.81 11.84 -19.72
CA GLU A 29 7.43 11.68 -18.32
C GLU A 29 8.27 10.63 -17.59
N ASP A 30 9.10 9.86 -18.30
CA ASP A 30 10.10 8.98 -17.70
C ASP A 30 11.29 9.81 -17.20
N VAL A 31 11.05 10.72 -16.27
CA VAL A 31 12.06 11.60 -15.68
C VAL A 31 12.97 10.84 -14.71
N MET A 32 14.07 11.45 -14.24
CA MET A 32 14.88 10.88 -13.17
C MET A 32 14.12 10.93 -11.83
N ILE A 33 14.40 9.98 -10.95
CA ILE A 33 13.75 9.88 -9.63
C ILE A 33 13.90 11.18 -8.83
N HIS A 34 15.07 11.83 -8.86
CA HIS A 34 15.30 13.08 -8.13
C HIS A 34 14.48 14.28 -8.64
N GLU A 35 13.85 14.16 -9.81
CA GLU A 35 12.90 15.17 -10.32
C GLU A 35 11.49 14.97 -9.72
N VAL A 36 11.24 13.86 -9.04
CA VAL A 36 9.99 13.55 -8.33
C VAL A 36 10.21 13.56 -6.82
N PHE A 37 11.09 12.67 -6.34
CA PHE A 37 11.51 12.57 -4.95
C PHE A 37 12.83 13.31 -4.81
N THR A 38 12.75 14.61 -4.53
CA THR A 38 13.89 15.54 -4.63
C THR A 38 14.94 15.29 -3.56
N ASP A 39 16.15 15.81 -3.77
CA ASP A 39 17.20 15.76 -2.75
C ASP A 39 16.78 16.49 -1.46
N THR A 40 15.92 17.51 -1.56
CA THR A 40 15.32 18.17 -0.39
C THR A 40 14.39 17.22 0.38
N MET A 41 13.57 16.43 -0.31
CA MET A 41 12.75 15.40 0.35
C MET A 41 13.62 14.32 0.98
N PHE A 42 14.64 13.85 0.27
CA PHE A 42 15.61 12.90 0.82
C PHE A 42 16.31 13.46 2.06
N GLY A 43 16.75 14.72 2.04
CA GLY A 43 17.37 15.39 3.19
C GLY A 43 16.45 15.43 4.41
N ARG A 44 15.20 15.85 4.23
CA ARG A 44 14.18 15.85 5.30
C ARG A 44 13.90 14.45 5.84
N LEU A 45 13.82 13.43 4.98
CA LEU A 45 13.66 12.05 5.42
C LEU A 45 14.89 11.56 6.20
N LYS A 46 16.09 11.91 5.73
CA LYS A 46 17.36 11.60 6.38
C LYS A 46 17.42 12.16 7.81
N GLU A 47 17.05 13.43 7.98
CA GLU A 47 16.99 14.08 9.29
C GLU A 47 16.02 13.35 10.24
N ARG A 48 14.84 12.95 9.76
CA ARG A 48 13.87 12.19 10.57
C ARG A 48 14.38 10.81 10.95
N MET A 49 15.05 10.11 10.02
CA MET A 49 15.68 8.82 10.29
C MET A 49 16.80 8.94 11.34
N GLN A 50 17.66 9.96 11.23
CA GLN A 50 18.72 10.24 12.21
C GLN A 50 18.13 10.57 13.58
N GLY A 51 17.07 11.38 13.64
CA GLY A 51 16.41 11.78 14.89
C GLY A 51 15.83 10.62 15.69
N VAL A 52 15.55 9.48 15.04
CA VAL A 52 15.11 8.24 15.72
C VAL A 52 16.22 7.17 15.82
N GLY A 53 17.47 7.53 15.52
CA GLY A 53 18.63 6.67 15.69
C GLY A 53 18.88 5.65 14.57
N LEU A 54 18.25 5.80 13.40
CA LEU A 54 18.57 4.96 12.23
C LEU A 54 19.91 5.38 11.62
N GLN A 55 20.72 4.40 11.22
CA GLN A 55 21.99 4.66 10.53
C GLN A 55 21.74 5.05 9.06
N VAL A 56 22.18 6.24 8.66
CA VAL A 56 21.85 6.79 7.33
C VAL A 56 23.03 6.92 6.37
N ASP A 57 24.28 6.77 6.83
CA ASP A 57 25.46 7.00 5.98
C ASP A 57 25.46 6.12 4.74
N LEU A 58 25.09 4.84 4.93
CA LEU A 58 25.00 3.89 3.84
C LEU A 58 23.80 4.14 2.93
N VAL A 59 22.66 4.62 3.46
CA VAL A 59 21.51 4.96 2.62
C VAL A 59 21.78 6.19 1.77
N GLU A 60 22.56 7.15 2.27
CA GLU A 60 23.01 8.32 1.52
C GLU A 60 23.94 7.93 0.37
N LYS A 61 24.91 7.04 0.62
CA LYS A 61 25.74 6.46 -0.45
C LYS A 61 24.89 5.76 -1.50
N LEU A 62 23.92 4.92 -1.08
CA LEU A 62 23.05 4.20 -2.00
C LEU A 62 22.12 5.14 -2.78
N TRP A 63 21.62 6.21 -2.14
CA TRP A 63 20.76 7.21 -2.77
C TRP A 63 21.40 7.85 -3.99
N ALA A 64 22.72 8.11 -3.95
CA ALA A 64 23.45 8.66 -5.10
C ALA A 64 23.30 7.81 -6.38
N SER A 65 23.17 6.48 -6.24
CA SER A 65 22.93 5.56 -7.36
C SER A 65 21.45 5.43 -7.74
N TYR A 66 20.54 5.58 -6.78
CA TYR A 66 19.11 5.44 -7.01
C TYR A 66 18.52 6.68 -7.67
N ARG A 67 18.91 7.87 -7.22
CA ARG A 67 18.30 9.15 -7.59
C ARG A 67 18.33 9.46 -9.09
N THR A 68 19.31 8.94 -9.82
CA THR A 68 19.50 9.15 -11.27
C THR A 68 18.80 8.11 -12.14
N ARG A 69 18.17 7.10 -11.55
CA ARG A 69 17.34 6.15 -12.29
C ARG A 69 16.09 6.85 -12.81
N ARG A 70 15.60 6.38 -13.95
CA ARG A 70 14.36 6.82 -14.58
C ARG A 70 13.15 6.21 -13.85
N VAL A 71 12.09 6.99 -13.64
CA VAL A 71 10.95 6.59 -12.77
C VAL A 71 10.20 5.36 -13.28
N VAL A 72 9.97 5.24 -14.59
CA VAL A 72 9.28 4.10 -15.18
C VAL A 72 10.29 3.03 -15.59
N SER A 73 11.21 3.34 -16.51
CA SER A 73 12.11 2.33 -17.09
C SER A 73 13.16 1.81 -16.10
N GLY A 74 13.62 2.65 -15.17
CA GLY A 74 14.69 2.34 -14.22
C GLY A 74 14.24 1.99 -12.80
N PHE A 75 12.94 2.07 -12.51
CA PHE A 75 12.38 1.80 -11.19
C PHE A 75 11.09 0.98 -11.24
N LEU A 76 9.98 1.51 -11.78
CA LEU A 76 8.70 0.78 -11.78
C LEU A 76 8.73 -0.50 -12.60
N ARG A 77 9.44 -0.51 -13.74
CA ARG A 77 9.59 -1.68 -14.62
C ARG A 77 10.90 -2.46 -14.40
N ASP A 78 11.74 -2.04 -13.46
CA ASP A 78 12.99 -2.74 -13.17
C ASP A 78 12.69 -4.01 -12.34
N ALA A 79 12.80 -5.17 -13.00
CA ALA A 79 12.57 -6.47 -12.38
C ALA A 79 13.54 -6.78 -11.23
N VAL A 80 14.76 -6.24 -11.25
CA VAL A 80 15.74 -6.42 -10.18
C VAL A 80 15.29 -5.62 -8.95
N ILE A 81 14.85 -4.38 -9.12
CA ILE A 81 14.26 -3.58 -8.03
C ILE A 81 13.06 -4.30 -7.40
N GLY A 82 12.17 -4.86 -8.23
CA GLY A 82 11.04 -5.66 -7.76
C GLY A 82 11.46 -6.86 -6.90
N LYS A 83 12.53 -7.57 -7.31
CA LYS A 83 13.09 -8.73 -6.56
C LYS A 83 13.73 -8.33 -5.23
N LYS A 84 14.21 -7.08 -5.08
CA LYS A 84 14.78 -6.59 -3.82
C LYS A 84 13.75 -6.32 -2.72
N ARG A 85 12.47 -6.16 -3.08
CA ARG A 85 11.35 -5.92 -2.15
C ARG A 85 11.46 -4.64 -1.31
N LEU A 86 12.34 -3.70 -1.69
CA LEU A 86 12.60 -2.49 -0.91
C LEU A 86 11.38 -1.55 -0.79
N ALA A 87 10.48 -1.54 -1.77
CA ALA A 87 9.18 -0.86 -1.67
C ALA A 87 8.03 -1.82 -1.32
N SER A 88 7.99 -3.05 -1.86
CA SER A 88 6.86 -3.95 -1.60
C SER A 88 6.83 -4.56 -0.19
N MET A 89 7.97 -4.70 0.50
CA MET A 89 7.99 -5.14 1.90
C MET A 89 7.42 -4.08 2.86
N PRO A 90 7.86 -2.81 2.84
CA PRO A 90 7.25 -1.78 3.67
C PRO A 90 5.78 -1.59 3.30
N ASP A 91 5.41 -1.70 2.01
CA ASP A 91 4.01 -1.63 1.60
C ASP A 91 3.13 -2.66 2.30
N ARG A 92 3.56 -3.93 2.34
CA ARG A 92 2.83 -5.02 3.00
C ARG A 92 2.51 -4.74 4.47
N VAL A 93 3.38 -4.03 5.17
CA VAL A 93 3.23 -3.78 6.62
C VAL A 93 2.66 -2.41 6.96
N THR A 94 2.74 -1.43 6.05
CA THR A 94 2.36 -0.04 6.33
C THR A 94 1.19 0.48 5.51
N ASN A 95 0.76 -0.19 4.44
CA ASN A 95 -0.29 0.33 3.57
C ASN A 95 -1.62 0.55 4.30
N THR A 96 -2.05 -0.46 5.06
CA THR A 96 -3.17 -0.38 6.00
C THR A 96 -2.75 -1.12 7.26
N ILE A 97 -2.73 -0.43 8.38
CA ILE A 97 -2.37 -1.00 9.68
C ILE A 97 -3.65 -1.19 10.47
N GLN A 98 -3.94 -2.44 10.82
CA GLN A 98 -5.03 -2.78 11.73
C GLN A 98 -4.59 -2.49 13.16
N LEU A 99 -5.43 -1.77 13.89
CA LEU A 99 -5.24 -1.37 15.28
C LEU A 99 -6.28 -2.07 16.15
N VAL A 100 -6.08 -2.06 17.46
CA VAL A 100 -7.09 -2.54 18.42
C VAL A 100 -8.44 -1.82 18.21
N ASP A 101 -8.40 -0.51 18.03
CA ASP A 101 -9.59 0.35 17.93
C ASP A 101 -9.85 0.89 16.51
N GLY A 102 -9.45 0.15 15.48
CA GLY A 102 -9.74 0.51 14.10
C GLY A 102 -8.57 0.31 13.16
N ARG A 103 -8.29 1.30 12.31
CA ARG A 103 -7.28 1.20 11.26
C ARG A 103 -6.65 2.55 10.96
N VAL A 104 -5.39 2.54 10.55
CA VAL A 104 -4.72 3.71 9.99
C VAL A 104 -4.18 3.40 8.60
N TYR A 105 -4.22 4.40 7.73
CA TYR A 105 -3.80 4.28 6.33
C TYR A 105 -2.57 5.15 6.07
N ARG A 106 -1.58 4.60 5.36
CA ARG A 106 -0.43 5.38 4.89
C ARG A 106 -0.91 6.47 3.92
N PRO A 107 -0.40 7.71 3.97
CA PRO A 107 -0.65 8.71 2.94
C PRO A 107 -0.13 8.22 1.58
N SER A 108 -1.02 7.62 0.78
CA SER A 108 -0.70 7.00 -0.50
C SER A 108 -1.92 6.97 -1.42
N VAL A 109 -1.67 6.89 -2.74
CA VAL A 109 -2.70 6.80 -3.78
C VAL A 109 -3.44 5.46 -3.72
N ILE A 110 -2.77 4.39 -3.27
CA ILE A 110 -3.22 2.99 -3.41
C ILE A 110 -3.97 2.45 -2.19
N ASN A 111 -4.53 3.32 -1.35
CA ASN A 111 -5.34 2.92 -0.20
C ASN A 111 -6.43 3.96 0.14
N CYS A 112 -7.16 3.70 1.21
CA CYS A 112 -8.28 4.52 1.68
C CYS A 112 -7.88 5.70 2.58
N TYR A 113 -6.66 6.23 2.46
CA TYR A 113 -6.25 7.42 3.20
C TYR A 113 -7.16 8.62 2.90
N ALA A 114 -7.89 9.12 3.89
CA ALA A 114 -8.88 10.19 3.69
C ALA A 114 -8.30 11.61 3.67
N GLY A 115 -7.03 11.78 4.02
CA GLY A 115 -6.39 13.09 4.05
C GLY A 115 -5.99 13.61 2.67
N ASP A 116 -5.64 14.90 2.66
CA ASP A 116 -5.24 15.67 1.47
C ASP A 116 -3.90 15.19 0.89
N LEU A 117 -3.90 14.94 -0.42
CA LEU A 117 -2.78 14.57 -1.29
C LEU A 117 -2.62 15.53 -2.49
N GLY A 118 -3.22 16.71 -2.43
CA GLY A 118 -3.34 17.68 -3.52
C GLY A 118 -2.03 18.34 -3.96
N THR A 119 -0.93 18.16 -3.23
CA THR A 119 0.42 18.50 -3.70
C THR A 119 1.45 17.51 -3.15
N LEU A 120 2.62 17.42 -3.80
CA LEU A 120 3.73 16.61 -3.31
C LEU A 120 4.22 17.06 -1.92
N GLU A 121 4.23 18.37 -1.62
CA GLU A 121 4.68 18.86 -0.31
C GLU A 121 3.69 18.49 0.81
N VAL A 122 2.40 18.65 0.56
CA VAL A 122 1.34 18.26 1.51
C VAL A 122 1.39 16.75 1.75
N TRP A 123 1.46 15.95 0.69
CA TRP A 123 1.63 14.50 0.80
C TRP A 123 2.87 14.14 1.61
N PHE A 124 4.04 14.69 1.27
CA PHE A 124 5.30 14.30 1.88
C PHE A 124 5.36 14.65 3.37
N SER A 125 4.82 15.81 3.75
CA SER A 125 4.70 16.20 5.16
C SER A 125 3.83 15.21 5.96
N LYS A 126 2.69 14.80 5.40
CA LYS A 126 1.81 13.77 5.99
C LYS A 126 2.49 12.41 6.03
N TRP A 127 3.21 12.04 4.97
CA TRP A 127 3.93 10.78 4.86
C TRP A 127 5.03 10.67 5.93
N LEU A 128 5.81 11.75 6.15
CA LEU A 128 6.79 11.81 7.24
C LEU A 128 6.11 11.69 8.61
N SER A 129 5.02 12.42 8.83
CA SER A 129 4.29 12.34 10.10
C SER A 129 3.71 10.95 10.36
N PHE A 130 3.22 10.29 9.30
CA PHE A 130 2.76 8.91 9.38
C PHE A 130 3.85 7.96 9.87
N PHE A 131 5.06 8.03 9.32
CA PHE A 131 6.13 7.11 9.73
C PHE A 131 6.70 7.39 11.12
N PHE A 132 6.91 8.66 11.46
CA PHE A 132 7.73 9.05 12.61
C PHE A 132 6.93 9.58 13.80
N ASP A 133 5.74 10.14 13.57
CA ASP A 133 4.93 10.75 14.64
C ASP A 133 3.72 9.90 15.01
N THR A 134 3.21 9.10 14.08
CA THR A 134 2.03 8.27 14.34
C THR A 134 2.35 7.09 15.24
N ASP A 135 1.62 7.03 16.33
CA ASP A 135 1.59 5.95 17.30
C ASP A 135 0.52 4.94 16.91
N VAL A 136 0.89 3.67 16.80
CA VAL A 136 0.01 2.56 16.44
C VAL A 136 0.01 1.49 17.52
N GLN A 137 -1.19 1.15 17.98
CA GLN A 137 -1.42 0.07 18.94
C GLN A 137 -2.00 -1.14 18.22
N LEU A 138 -1.14 -2.12 17.94
CA LEU A 138 -1.50 -3.34 17.21
C LEU A 138 -2.17 -4.37 18.13
N ASP A 139 -1.86 -4.33 19.42
CA ASP A 139 -2.30 -5.28 20.44
C ASP A 139 -2.21 -4.65 21.85
N GLY A 140 -2.33 -5.48 22.89
CA GLY A 140 -2.16 -5.04 24.29
C GLY A 140 -0.72 -4.73 24.72
N SER A 141 0.29 -4.86 23.84
CA SER A 141 1.71 -4.67 24.18
C SER A 141 2.17 -3.21 24.19
N GLY A 142 1.25 -2.27 23.93
CA GLY A 142 1.51 -0.83 23.92
C GLY A 142 1.70 -0.25 22.53
N SER A 143 1.94 1.06 22.48
CA SER A 143 2.06 1.80 21.23
C SER A 143 3.46 1.72 20.62
N LYS A 144 3.53 1.71 19.29
CA LYS A 144 4.77 1.71 18.51
C LYS A 144 4.72 2.81 17.45
N LYS A 145 5.87 3.35 17.06
CA LYS A 145 5.95 4.20 15.86
C LYS A 145 5.88 3.35 14.60
N VAL A 146 5.26 3.86 13.54
CA VAL A 146 5.05 3.11 12.30
C VAL A 146 6.37 2.65 11.66
N TYR A 147 7.42 3.47 11.65
CA TYR A 147 8.73 3.06 11.10
C TYR A 147 9.31 1.81 11.80
N SER A 148 8.97 1.59 13.07
CA SER A 148 9.45 0.43 13.83
C SER A 148 8.78 -0.89 13.43
N LEU A 149 7.69 -0.83 12.65
CA LEU A 149 7.03 -2.01 12.09
C LEU A 149 7.76 -2.59 10.88
N LEU A 150 8.71 -1.83 10.31
CA LEU A 150 9.49 -2.27 9.17
C LEU A 150 10.38 -3.47 9.54
N GLN A 151 10.42 -4.46 8.66
CA GLN A 151 11.17 -5.68 8.87
C GLN A 151 12.47 -5.64 8.08
N LYS A 152 13.55 -6.13 8.69
CA LYS A 152 14.84 -6.26 8.00
C LYS A 152 14.71 -7.25 6.85
N ILE A 153 15.06 -6.80 5.64
CA ILE A 153 15.16 -7.62 4.44
C ILE A 153 16.54 -8.28 4.47
N ARG A 154 16.56 -9.60 4.60
CA ARG A 154 17.81 -10.39 4.69
C ARG A 154 18.20 -10.95 3.34
N LYS A 155 19.47 -10.86 2.96
CA LYS A 155 19.98 -11.39 1.69
C LYS A 155 19.77 -12.89 1.57
N ALA A 156 19.89 -13.62 2.68
CA ALA A 156 19.62 -15.06 2.74
C ALA A 156 18.22 -15.45 2.23
N LYS A 157 17.22 -14.57 2.42
CA LYS A 157 15.85 -14.78 1.93
C LYS A 157 15.60 -14.08 0.59
N TYR A 158 16.25 -12.94 0.36
CA TYR A 158 16.10 -12.11 -0.83
C TYR A 158 17.47 -11.89 -1.49
N PRO A 159 17.97 -12.84 -2.30
CA PRO A 159 19.35 -12.81 -2.79
C PRO A 159 19.65 -11.65 -3.74
N ALA A 160 18.63 -10.94 -4.23
CA ALA A 160 18.78 -9.78 -5.11
C ALA A 160 19.32 -8.53 -4.42
N ILE A 161 19.29 -8.45 -3.08
CA ILE A 161 19.90 -7.33 -2.35
C ILE A 161 21.41 -7.53 -2.17
N SER A 162 22.17 -6.43 -2.19
CA SER A 162 23.57 -6.43 -1.78
C SER A 162 23.71 -6.53 -0.26
N GLU A 163 24.93 -6.78 0.23
CA GLU A 163 25.21 -6.74 1.68
C GLU A 163 25.02 -5.34 2.24
N GLU A 164 25.40 -4.31 1.47
CA GLU A 164 25.18 -2.91 1.84
C GLU A 164 23.68 -2.62 1.98
N GLU A 165 22.85 -3.13 1.08
CA GLU A 165 21.39 -2.98 1.14
C GLU A 165 20.77 -3.75 2.31
N GLU A 166 21.33 -4.89 2.71
CA GLU A 166 20.89 -5.59 3.92
C GLU A 166 21.20 -4.79 5.18
N VAL A 167 22.40 -4.19 5.26
CA VAL A 167 22.81 -3.33 6.38
C VAL A 167 21.91 -2.10 6.46
N ALA A 168 21.67 -1.41 5.33
CA ALA A 168 20.81 -0.23 5.24
C ALA A 168 19.31 -0.57 5.07
N SER A 169 18.88 -1.81 5.33
CA SER A 169 17.57 -2.30 4.90
C SER A 169 16.39 -1.45 5.36
N ILE A 170 16.33 -1.05 6.63
CA ILE A 170 15.22 -0.26 7.17
C ILE A 170 15.18 1.17 6.59
N PRO A 171 16.28 1.96 6.66
CA PRO A 171 16.27 3.30 6.07
C PRO A 171 16.09 3.27 4.56
N LEU A 172 16.65 2.29 3.85
CA LEU A 172 16.46 2.14 2.41
C LEU A 172 15.01 1.80 2.05
N GLN A 173 14.31 1.01 2.88
CA GLN A 173 12.87 0.77 2.69
C GLN A 173 12.06 2.06 2.77
N LEU A 174 12.36 2.95 3.72
CA LEU A 174 11.69 4.25 3.82
C LEU A 174 11.92 5.10 2.56
N VAL A 175 13.16 5.17 2.08
CA VAL A 175 13.48 5.93 0.85
C VAL A 175 12.77 5.33 -0.36
N MET A 176 12.87 4.01 -0.58
CA MET A 176 12.28 3.37 -1.76
C MET A 176 10.74 3.38 -1.74
N GLN A 177 10.13 3.27 -0.55
CA GLN A 177 8.69 3.43 -0.40
C GLN A 177 8.25 4.88 -0.66
N GLY A 178 9.00 5.86 -0.15
CA GLY A 178 8.76 7.27 -0.40
C GLY A 178 8.87 7.62 -1.89
N VAL A 179 9.88 7.09 -2.59
CA VAL A 179 10.02 7.23 -4.05
C VAL A 179 8.81 6.64 -4.78
N PHE A 180 8.41 5.42 -4.43
CA PHE A 180 7.26 4.76 -5.05
C PHE A 180 5.97 5.58 -4.86
N ASP A 181 5.66 5.97 -3.63
CA ASP A 181 4.47 6.77 -3.33
C ASP A 181 4.52 8.16 -4.01
N ALA A 182 5.69 8.82 -4.06
CA ALA A 182 5.86 10.12 -4.73
C ALA A 182 5.59 10.04 -6.23
N ILE A 183 6.04 8.97 -6.89
CA ILE A 183 5.78 8.73 -8.32
C ILE A 183 4.27 8.62 -8.56
N LEU A 184 3.57 7.85 -7.72
CA LEU A 184 2.12 7.71 -7.84
C LEU A 184 1.40 9.04 -7.59
N VAL A 185 1.77 9.79 -6.54
CA VAL A 185 1.15 11.09 -6.25
C VAL A 185 1.37 12.06 -7.41
N ARG A 186 2.60 12.17 -7.94
CA ARG A 186 2.88 13.02 -9.11
C ARG A 186 2.06 12.60 -10.33
N LEU A 187 1.93 11.30 -10.58
CA LEU A 187 1.11 10.79 -11.67
C LEU A 187 -0.34 11.26 -11.55
N MET A 188 -0.94 11.11 -10.36
CA MET A 188 -2.33 11.52 -10.13
C MET A 188 -2.52 13.03 -10.28
N LEU A 189 -1.58 13.83 -9.74
CA LEU A 189 -1.59 15.30 -9.87
C LEU A 189 -1.51 15.76 -11.32
N ASN A 190 -0.76 15.06 -12.16
CA ASN A 190 -0.58 15.42 -13.57
C ASN A 190 -1.71 14.93 -14.48
N LYS A 191 -2.40 13.83 -14.12
CA LYS A 191 -3.30 13.12 -15.05
C LYS A 191 -4.79 13.28 -14.76
N ALA A 192 -5.18 13.70 -13.56
CA ALA A 192 -6.59 13.84 -13.23
C ALA A 192 -6.85 14.99 -12.26
N SER A 193 -7.55 16.02 -12.75
CA SER A 193 -8.13 17.03 -11.88
C SER A 193 -9.21 16.39 -11.00
N GLY A 194 -9.20 16.67 -9.70
CA GLY A 194 -10.17 16.10 -8.76
C GLY A 194 -10.02 14.59 -8.51
N TRP A 195 -8.85 14.00 -8.80
CA TRP A 195 -8.58 12.57 -8.62
C TRP A 195 -8.82 12.06 -7.20
N GLU A 196 -8.72 12.92 -6.18
CA GLU A 196 -8.98 12.55 -4.79
C GLU A 196 -10.44 12.19 -4.55
N THR A 197 -11.38 12.85 -5.24
CA THR A 197 -12.81 12.50 -5.23
C THR A 197 -13.00 11.13 -5.86
N LEU A 198 -12.44 10.91 -7.04
CA LEU A 198 -12.53 9.63 -7.74
C LEU A 198 -11.89 8.49 -6.93
N ARG A 199 -10.74 8.72 -6.29
CA ARG A 199 -10.12 7.75 -5.38
C ARG A 199 -11.06 7.40 -4.23
N ARG A 200 -11.75 8.39 -3.65
CA ARG A 200 -12.72 8.16 -2.56
C ARG A 200 -13.90 7.30 -3.03
N GLU A 201 -14.46 7.61 -4.21
CA GLU A 201 -15.52 6.82 -4.84
C GLU A 201 -15.10 5.36 -5.06
N ILE A 202 -13.87 5.14 -5.56
CA ILE A 202 -13.30 3.80 -5.75
C ILE A 202 -13.13 3.09 -4.40
N CYS A 203 -12.59 3.77 -3.39
CA CYS A 203 -12.41 3.21 -2.05
C CYS A 203 -13.75 2.81 -1.40
N GLU A 204 -14.77 3.64 -1.56
CA GLU A 204 -16.12 3.35 -1.07
C GLU A 204 -16.75 2.16 -1.81
N SER A 205 -16.55 2.09 -3.13
CA SER A 205 -17.10 1.02 -3.96
C SER A 205 -16.44 -0.32 -3.70
N LEU A 206 -15.12 -0.35 -3.49
CA LEU A 206 -14.33 -1.59 -3.40
C LEU A 206 -14.07 -2.07 -1.98
N ASN A 207 -13.91 -1.16 -1.02
CA ASN A 207 -13.48 -1.52 0.33
C ASN A 207 -14.62 -1.39 1.34
N SER A 208 -15.28 -0.23 1.42
CA SER A 208 -16.26 -0.01 2.50
C SER A 208 -17.55 -0.83 2.35
N ARG A 209 -17.93 -1.16 1.10
CA ARG A 209 -19.13 -1.97 0.83
C ARG A 209 -18.84 -3.44 0.55
N LYS A 210 -17.58 -3.90 0.66
CA LYS A 210 -17.18 -5.26 0.24
C LYS A 210 -18.05 -6.34 0.90
N ASN A 211 -18.13 -6.36 2.22
CA ASN A 211 -18.87 -7.41 2.93
C ASN A 211 -20.38 -7.32 2.71
N ALA A 212 -20.92 -6.10 2.61
CA ALA A 212 -22.34 -5.88 2.29
C ALA A 212 -22.68 -6.37 0.87
N LEU A 213 -21.79 -6.13 -0.11
CA LEU A 213 -21.94 -6.60 -1.47
C LEU A 213 -21.83 -8.12 -1.56
N ILE A 214 -20.86 -8.72 -0.86
CA ILE A 214 -20.76 -10.18 -0.74
C ILE A 214 -22.07 -10.74 -0.18
N ASN A 215 -22.59 -10.18 0.90
CA ASN A 215 -23.87 -10.61 1.48
C ASN A 215 -25.03 -10.49 0.47
N SER A 216 -25.11 -9.38 -0.27
CA SER A 216 -26.12 -9.18 -1.31
C SER A 216 -26.02 -10.24 -2.41
N ILE A 217 -24.82 -10.57 -2.87
CA ILE A 217 -24.60 -11.59 -3.91
C ILE A 217 -25.00 -12.97 -3.38
N LEU A 218 -24.59 -13.32 -2.17
CA LEU A 218 -24.95 -14.59 -1.55
C LEU A 218 -26.48 -14.73 -1.39
N ARG A 219 -27.16 -13.69 -0.90
CA ARG A 219 -28.63 -13.67 -0.71
C ARG A 219 -29.45 -13.63 -2.00
N GLN A 220 -28.89 -13.17 -3.12
CA GLN A 220 -29.65 -12.98 -4.37
C GLN A 220 -29.29 -14.03 -5.42
N THR A 221 -27.99 -14.22 -5.65
CA THR A 221 -27.47 -15.09 -6.71
C THR A 221 -27.34 -16.54 -6.25
N TYR A 222 -26.95 -16.75 -4.98
CA TYR A 222 -26.66 -18.07 -4.43
C TYR A 222 -27.65 -18.50 -3.34
N LYS A 223 -28.84 -17.89 -3.31
CA LYS A 223 -29.86 -18.12 -2.28
C LYS A 223 -30.31 -19.58 -2.17
N ASP A 224 -30.27 -20.31 -3.28
CA ASP A 224 -30.74 -21.69 -3.41
C ASP A 224 -29.57 -22.68 -3.32
N ALA A 225 -28.35 -22.22 -3.00
CA ALA A 225 -27.20 -23.10 -2.83
C ALA A 225 -27.25 -23.79 -1.47
N ASP A 226 -27.14 -25.12 -1.46
CA ASP A 226 -27.10 -25.91 -0.22
C ASP A 226 -25.77 -25.78 0.54
N VAL A 227 -24.67 -25.51 -0.19
CA VAL A 227 -23.32 -25.39 0.37
C VAL A 227 -22.56 -24.30 -0.36
N LEU A 228 -21.90 -23.43 0.40
CA LEU A 228 -21.08 -22.33 -0.14
C LEU A 228 -19.66 -22.40 0.39
N PHE A 229 -18.68 -22.33 -0.52
CA PHE A 229 -17.26 -22.31 -0.18
C PHE A 229 -16.68 -20.92 -0.44
N LEU A 230 -16.19 -20.26 0.61
CA LEU A 230 -15.58 -18.94 0.50
C LEU A 230 -14.11 -19.01 0.92
N GLN A 231 -13.24 -18.37 0.14
CA GLN A 231 -11.81 -18.26 0.45
C GLN A 231 -11.41 -16.82 0.72
N GLU A 232 -10.25 -16.65 1.35
CA GLU A 232 -9.73 -15.34 1.77
C GLU A 232 -10.71 -14.55 2.67
N ALA A 233 -11.46 -15.27 3.51
CA ALA A 233 -12.40 -14.68 4.44
C ALA A 233 -11.68 -14.07 5.66
N GLY A 234 -11.81 -12.76 5.80
CA GLY A 234 -11.38 -12.01 6.97
C GLY A 234 -12.38 -12.05 8.12
N SER A 235 -11.98 -11.55 9.28
CA SER A 235 -12.78 -11.58 10.51
C SER A 235 -14.12 -10.85 10.38
N GLU A 236 -14.15 -9.70 9.71
CA GLU A 236 -15.38 -8.92 9.51
C GLU A 236 -16.44 -9.68 8.71
N LEU A 237 -16.03 -10.37 7.64
CA LEU A 237 -16.94 -11.20 6.85
C LEU A 237 -17.44 -12.38 7.69
N LEU A 238 -16.57 -12.99 8.49
CA LEU A 238 -16.96 -14.09 9.36
C LEU A 238 -18.03 -13.67 10.39
N THR A 239 -17.87 -12.50 11.01
CA THR A 239 -18.87 -11.95 11.94
C THR A 239 -20.20 -11.74 11.22
N LEU A 240 -20.18 -11.11 10.05
CA LEU A 240 -21.38 -10.90 9.25
C LEU A 240 -22.08 -12.23 8.92
N LEU A 241 -21.33 -13.24 8.49
CA LEU A 241 -21.91 -14.54 8.12
C LEU A 241 -22.54 -15.27 9.30
N ARG A 242 -21.95 -15.17 10.50
CA ARG A 242 -22.55 -15.70 11.74
C ARG A 242 -23.86 -15.03 12.10
N GLU A 243 -23.94 -13.72 11.90
CA GLU A 243 -25.12 -12.93 12.23
C GLU A 243 -26.27 -13.17 11.23
N GLU A 244 -25.93 -13.24 9.94
CA GLU A 244 -26.89 -13.19 8.84
C GLU A 244 -27.34 -14.58 8.32
N TYR A 245 -26.56 -15.63 8.54
CA TYR A 245 -26.80 -16.99 8.03
C TYR A 245 -26.95 -18.01 9.17
N GLN A 246 -27.82 -17.71 10.13
CA GLN A 246 -28.04 -18.57 11.32
C GLN A 246 -28.63 -19.94 10.97
N ASP A 247 -29.30 -20.05 9.81
CA ASP A 247 -29.86 -21.30 9.30
C ASP A 247 -28.82 -22.21 8.62
N PHE A 248 -27.59 -21.71 8.40
CA PHE A 248 -26.49 -22.46 7.80
C PHE A 248 -25.49 -22.93 8.85
N HIS A 249 -24.81 -24.04 8.56
CA HIS A 249 -23.72 -24.53 9.39
C HIS A 249 -22.40 -23.89 8.98
N LEU A 250 -22.02 -22.82 9.68
CA LEU A 250 -20.73 -22.18 9.44
C LEU A 250 -19.55 -23.03 9.94
N VAL A 251 -18.82 -23.63 9.00
CA VAL A 251 -17.60 -24.40 9.25
C VAL A 251 -16.37 -23.52 9.01
N VAL A 252 -15.54 -23.40 10.04
CA VAL A 252 -14.27 -22.66 10.00
C VAL A 252 -13.07 -23.59 10.27
N PRO A 253 -11.86 -23.24 9.81
CA PRO A 253 -10.67 -24.03 10.09
C PRO A 253 -10.37 -24.07 11.59
N ARG A 254 -9.87 -25.20 12.09
CA ARG A 254 -9.42 -25.32 13.50
C ARG A 254 -8.35 -24.29 13.85
N SER A 255 -7.44 -24.03 12.91
CA SER A 255 -6.42 -22.99 13.00
C SER A 255 -6.90 -21.74 12.25
N TYR A 256 -7.76 -20.97 12.89
CA TYR A 256 -8.19 -19.67 12.38
C TYR A 256 -7.08 -18.63 12.60
N SER A 257 -6.65 -17.95 11.55
CA SER A 257 -5.68 -16.86 11.68
C SER A 257 -6.38 -15.51 11.52
N SER A 258 -6.64 -14.85 12.65
CA SER A 258 -7.12 -13.46 12.68
C SER A 258 -6.09 -12.50 12.06
N GLU A 259 -4.80 -12.77 12.23
CA GLU A 259 -3.71 -11.96 11.69
C GLU A 259 -3.59 -12.01 10.16
N ARG A 260 -3.76 -13.20 9.55
CA ARG A 260 -3.63 -13.34 8.09
C ARG A 260 -4.92 -13.00 7.35
N ALA A 261 -6.07 -13.08 8.01
CA ALA A 261 -7.39 -12.78 7.43
C ALA A 261 -7.64 -13.49 6.07
N GLN A 262 -7.06 -14.68 5.90
CA GLN A 262 -7.09 -15.48 4.66
C GLN A 262 -7.64 -16.88 4.94
N ASN A 263 -8.84 -16.95 5.52
CA ASN A 263 -9.41 -18.23 5.96
C ASN A 263 -10.31 -18.80 4.87
N SER A 264 -10.36 -20.14 4.75
CA SER A 264 -11.35 -20.85 3.95
C SER A 264 -12.51 -21.24 4.85
N ILE A 265 -13.74 -20.87 4.48
CA ILE A 265 -14.95 -21.13 5.26
C ILE A 265 -15.99 -21.82 4.38
N MET A 266 -16.85 -22.61 5.02
CA MET A 266 -18.00 -23.24 4.38
C MET A 266 -19.27 -22.85 5.14
N LEU A 267 -20.30 -22.46 4.40
CA LEU A 267 -21.67 -22.27 4.90
C LEU A 267 -22.53 -23.42 4.41
#